data_AF-A0A928CC93-F1
#
_entry.id   AF-A0A928CC93-F1
#
_cell.length_a   1.000
_cell.length_b   1.000
_cell.length_c   1.000
_cell.angle_alpha   90.00
_cell.angle_beta   90.00
_cell.angle_gamma   90.00
#
_symmetry.space_group_name_H-M   'P 1'
#
loop_
_entity.id
_entity.type
_entity.pdbx_description
1 polymer ?
#
loop_
_entity_poly.entity_id
_entity_poly.type
_entity_poly.pdbx_seq_one_letter_code
_entity_poly.pdbx_strand_id
1 'polypeptide(L)' 'MDKNILKRIIIEYQNITSEVTLTRRDFNFSSKSNDVLVGLRRSGKSYMMFQKIQQLIEEGHKKEEILY' A
#
# COMPACT_ATOMS: atom_id res chain seq x y z
N MET A 1 8.63 19.36 12.29
CA MET A 1 9.07 18.56 11.13
C MET A 1 9.08 19.46 9.91
N ASP A 2 10.17 19.50 9.14
CA ASP A 2 10.25 20.36 7.95
C ASP A 2 9.36 19.78 6.83
N LYS A 3 8.53 20.64 6.23
CA LYS A 3 7.63 20.32 5.13
C LYS A 3 8.39 19.74 3.92
N ASN A 4 9.62 20.18 3.68
CA ASN A 4 10.45 19.71 2.58
C ASN A 4 10.92 18.26 2.81
N ILE A 5 11.22 17.90 4.07
CA ILE A 5 11.58 16.53 4.42
C ILE A 5 10.40 15.60 4.17
N LEU A 6 9.20 15.98 4.60
CA LEU A 6 8.00 15.14 4.39
C LEU A 6 7.70 14.94 2.90
N LYS A 7 7.76 16.00 2.08
CA LYS A 7 7.57 15.90 0.63
C LYS A 7 8.56 14.96 -0.02
N ARG A 8 9.84 15.07 0.36
CA ARG A 8 10.89 14.22 -0.15
C ARG A 8 10.65 12.75 0.19
N ILE A 9 10.31 12.46 1.45
CA ILE A 9 9.97 11.10 1.89
C ILE A 9 8.82 10.54 1.05
N ILE A 10 7.73 11.29 0.87
CA ILE A 10 6.57 10.84 0.07
C ILE A 10 7.00 10.48 -1.36
N ILE A 11 7.77 11.35 -2.02
CA ILE A 11 8.24 11.13 -3.40
C ILE A 11 9.16 9.90 -3.48
N GLU A 12 10.10 9.77 -2.54
CA GLU A 12 11.02 8.62 -2.50
C GLU A 12 10.25 7.30 -2.36
N TYR A 13 9.28 7.23 -1.44
CA TYR A 13 8.45 6.03 -1.27
C TYR A 13 7.59 5.73 -2.50
N GLN A 14 7.02 6.75 -3.15
CA GLN A 14 6.25 6.56 -4.38
C GLN A 14 7.11 5.98 -5.50
N ASN A 15 8.34 6.47 -5.67
CA ASN A 15 9.29 5.93 -6.65
C ASN A 15 9.63 4.47 -6.33
N ILE A 16 10.00 4.16 -5.09
CA ILE A 16 10.29 2.79 -4.66
C ILE A 16 9.13 1.85 -4.97
N THR A 17 7.89 2.25 -4.66
CA THR A 17 6.72 1.39 -4.91
C THR A 17 6.44 1.14 -6.39
N SER A 18 6.86 2.04 -7.29
CA SER A 18 6.69 1.84 -8.73
C SER A 18 7.61 0.75 -9.31
N GLU A 19 8.71 0.45 -8.63
CA GLU A 19 9.68 -0.57 -9.05
C GLU A 19 9.37 -1.96 -8.46
N VAL A 20 8.43 -2.06 -7.53
CA VAL A 20 8.09 -3.32 -6.86
C VAL A 20 7.17 -4.16 -7.74
N THR A 21 7.69 -5.29 -8.22
CA THR A 21 6.86 -6.33 -8.83
C THR A 21 6.02 -7.05 -7.78
N LEU A 22 4.69 -7.00 -7.93
CA LEU A 22 3.76 -7.63 -7.00
C LEU A 22 3.64 -9.14 -7.28
N THR A 23 4.13 -9.96 -6.36
CA THR A 23 3.81 -11.39 -6.27
C THR A 23 2.54 -11.56 -5.44
N ARG A 24 1.43 -11.88 -6.11
CA ARG A 24 0.12 -12.01 -5.45
C ARG A 24 0.11 -13.18 -4.48
N ARG A 25 -0.39 -12.92 -3.27
CA ARG A 25 -0.77 -13.95 -2.31
C ARG A 25 -2.25 -14.25 -2.44
N ASP A 26 -2.61 -15.52 -2.26
CA ASP A 26 -4.00 -15.97 -2.22
C ASP A 26 -4.68 -15.50 -0.93
N PHE A 27 -5.15 -14.26 -0.95
CA PHE A 27 -5.82 -13.61 0.15
C PHE A 27 -6.75 -12.53 -0.40
N ASN A 28 -8.02 -12.62 -0.03
CA ASN A 28 -9.04 -11.68 -0.46
C ASN A 28 -9.47 -10.82 0.73
N PHE A 29 -9.26 -9.51 0.61
CA PHE A 29 -9.83 -8.53 1.55
C PHE A 29 -11.34 -8.46 1.34
N SER A 30 -12.10 -8.30 2.43
CA SER A 30 -13.55 -8.13 2.32
C SER A 30 -13.87 -6.74 1.78
N SER A 31 -14.95 -6.62 1.00
CA SER A 31 -15.28 -5.40 0.25
C SER A 31 -15.83 -4.26 1.10
N LYS A 32 -16.26 -4.52 2.35
CA LYS A 32 -16.92 -3.53 3.22
C LYS A 32 -16.56 -3.68 4.71
N SER A 33 -15.37 -4.18 5.01
CA SER A 33 -14.86 -4.30 6.38
C SER A 33 -13.64 -3.42 6.62
N ASN A 34 -13.47 -3.00 7.87
CA ASN A 34 -12.22 -2.44 8.35
C ASN A 34 -11.31 -3.62 8.75
N ASP A 35 -10.28 -3.88 7.96
CA ASP A 35 -9.38 -5.01 8.18
C ASP A 35 -8.15 -4.59 8.99
N VAL A 36 -7.81 -5.37 10.03
CA VAL A 36 -6.64 -5.13 10.89
C VAL A 36 -5.58 -6.20 10.65
N LEU A 37 -4.44 -5.81 10.09
CA LEU A 37 -3.31 -6.72 9.84
C LEU A 37 -2.36 -6.76 11.04
N VAL A 38 -2.31 -7.90 11.74
CA VAL A 38 -1.41 -8.13 12.89
C VAL A 38 -0.32 -9.16 12.57
N GLY A 39 0.83 -9.07 13.23
CA GLY A 39 1.90 -10.07 13.10
C GLY A 39 3.30 -9.53 13.38
N LEU A 40 4.28 -10.43 13.41
CA LEU A 40 5.68 -10.14 13.74
C LEU A 40 6.34 -9.14 12.78
N ARG A 41 7.44 -8.52 13.21
CA ARG A 41 8.27 -7.66 12.35
C ARG A 41 8.69 -8.46 11.10
N ARG A 42 8.61 -7.83 9.92
CA ARG A 42 8.91 -8.43 8.60
C ARG A 42 7.96 -9.56 8.17
N SER A 43 6.79 -9.72 8.80
CA SER A 43 5.76 -10.67 8.34
C SER A 43 5.07 -10.33 7.01
N GLY A 44 5.38 -9.16 6.42
CA GLY A 44 4.82 -8.73 5.13
C GLY A 44 3.51 -7.96 5.20
N LYS A 45 3.11 -7.42 6.37
CA LYS A 45 1.88 -6.61 6.51
C LYS A 45 1.80 -5.44 5.53
N SER A 46 2.87 -4.64 5.41
CA SER A 46 2.95 -3.53 4.44
C SER A 46 2.86 -4.02 2.99
N TYR A 47 3.35 -5.23 2.70
CA TYR A 47 3.25 -5.84 1.38
C TYR A 47 1.81 -6.27 1.07
N MET A 48 1.08 -6.79 2.06
CA MET A 48 -0.35 -7.09 1.94
C MET A 48 -1.19 -5.82 1.70
N MET A 49 -0.88 -4.72 2.39
CA MET A 49 -1.51 -3.42 2.12
C MET A 49 -1.21 -2.95 0.69
N PHE A 50 0.03 -3.10 0.21
CA PHE A 50 0.38 -2.78 -1.16
C PHE A 50 -0.40 -3.63 -2.18
N GLN A 51 -0.57 -4.94 -1.95
CA GLN A 51 -1.43 -5.80 -2.77
C GLN A 51 -2.87 -5.27 -2.82
N LYS A 52 -3.44 -4.85 -1.68
CA LYS A 52 -4.79 -4.28 -1.63
C LYS A 52 -4.90 -2.98 -2.41
N ILE A 53 -3.90 -2.10 -2.31
CA ILE A 53 -3.86 -0.85 -3.07
C ILE A 53 -3.85 -1.13 -4.58
N GLN A 54 -3.02 -2.07 -5.03
CA GLN A 54 -2.99 -2.47 -6.45
C GLN A 54 -4.34 -3.05 -6.89
N GLN A 55 -4.97 -3.89 -6.07
CA GLN A 55 -6.31 -4.41 -6.34
C GLN A 55 -7.35 -3.29 -6.49
N LEU A 56 -7.36 -2.29 -5.58
CA LEU A 56 -8.29 -1.16 -5.67
C LEU A 56 -8.08 -0.36 -6.95
N ILE A 57 -6.82 -0.14 -7.35
CA ILE A 57 -6.49 0.54 -8.61
C ILE A 57 -6.99 -0.26 -9.82
N GLU A 58 -6.81 -1.59 -9.82
CA GLU A 58 -7.33 -2.49 -10.85
C GLU A 58 -8.87 -2.50 -10.92
N GLU A 59 -9.54 -2.34 -9.78
CA GLU A 59 -11.00 -2.18 -9.67
C GLU A 59 -11.49 -0.80 -10.16
N GLY A 60 -10.57 0.13 -10.50
CA GLY A 60 -10.86 1.44 -11.07
C GLY A 60 -10.78 2.61 -10.08
N HIS A 61 -10.34 2.38 -8.84
CA HIS A 61 -10.10 3.45 -7.89
C HIS A 61 -8.89 4.30 -8.27
N LYS A 62 -8.98 5.60 -8.00
CA LYS A 62 -7.89 6.53 -8.28
C LYS A 62 -6.87 6.50 -7.14
N LYS A 63 -5.59 6.63 -7.47
CA LYS A 63 -4.51 6.65 -6.47
C LYS A 63 -4.70 7.78 -5.46
N GLU A 64 -5.27 8.90 -5.88
CA GLU A 64 -5.54 10.08 -5.03
C GLU A 64 -6.60 9.81 -3.94
N GLU A 65 -7.40 8.74 -4.08
CA GLU A 65 -8.38 8.31 -3.08
C GLU A 65 -7.75 7.49 -1.95
N ILE A 66 -6.47 7.11 -2.09
CA ILE A 66 -5.78 6.17 -1.21
C ILE A 66 -4.68 6.90 -0.44
N LEU A 67 -4.78 6.88 0.90
CA LEU A 67 -3.72 7.34 1.80
C LEU A 67 -3.04 6.14 2.44
N TYR A 68 -1.74 6.01 2.21
CA TYR A 68 -0.90 4.93 2.71
C TYR A 68 0.49 5.43 3.08
#